data_AF-A0A0A8KXN1-F1
#
_entry.id   AF-A0A0A8KXN1-F1
#
_cell.length_a   1.000
_cell.length_b   1.000
_cell.length_c   1.000
_cell.angle_alpha   90.00
_cell.angle_beta   90.00
_cell.angle_gamma   90.00
#
_symmetry.space_group_name_H-M   'P 1'
#
loop_
_entity.id
_entity.type
_entity.pdbx_description
1 polymer ?
#
loop_
_entity_poly.entity_id
_entity_poly.type
_entity_poly.pdbx_seq_one_letter_code
_entity_poly.pdbx_strand_id
1 'polypeptide(L)'
;MLLGVIHNISILLALSLMHYLFGFRPVNNYKGVKEIFMGFAIGIIGIILMMSEWTLQPGLVFDSRTILLSVSGLLIGPIPTIIAMAFSAMYRIYMAGDGIVMGVATILTSGTTGILWGGSQTKLVQKEKKLGVILYGYAYTPYYGRVYHLFTGRDKI
;
A
#
# COMPACT_ATOMS: atom_id res chain seq x y z
N MET A 1 -12.72 16.06 -17.18
CA MET A 1 -11.28 15.81 -16.99
C MET A 1 -10.83 16.01 -15.54
N LEU A 2 -11.00 17.20 -14.96
CA LEU A 2 -10.53 17.49 -13.59
C LEU A 2 -11.16 16.59 -12.50
N LEU A 3 -12.46 16.32 -12.57
CA LEU A 3 -13.18 15.48 -11.60
C LEU A 3 -12.62 14.06 -11.47
N GLY A 4 -12.21 13.42 -12.57
CA GLY A 4 -11.65 12.06 -12.53
C GLY A 4 -10.27 12.03 -11.86
N VAL A 5 -9.45 13.06 -12.08
CA VAL A 5 -8.16 13.20 -11.41
C VAL A 5 -8.37 13.44 -9.90
N ILE A 6 -9.30 14.32 -9.53
CA ILE A 6 -9.66 14.55 -8.12
C ILE A 6 -10.12 13.25 -7.47
N HIS A 7 -10.98 12.49 -8.14
CA HIS A 7 -11.47 11.21 -7.64
C HIS A 7 -10.34 10.21 -7.36
N ASN A 8 -9.40 10.05 -8.28
CA ASN A 8 -8.25 9.16 -8.09
C ASN A 8 -7.35 9.64 -6.94
N ILE A 9 -7.10 10.95 -6.83
CA ILE A 9 -6.34 11.53 -5.71
C ILE A 9 -7.07 11.27 -4.39
N SER A 10 -8.39 11.42 -4.34
CA SER A 10 -9.20 11.12 -3.16
C SER A 10 -9.07 9.64 -2.74
N ILE A 11 -9.09 8.71 -3.69
CA ILE A 11 -8.88 7.27 -3.41
C ILE A 11 -7.48 7.04 -2.83
N LEU A 12 -6.44 7.60 -3.45
CA LEU A 12 -5.06 7.47 -2.97
C LEU A 12 -4.90 8.04 -1.56
N LEU A 13 -5.50 9.21 -1.28
CA LEU A 13 -5.48 9.84 0.03
C LEU A 13 -6.24 8.99 1.06
N ALA A 14 -7.41 8.48 0.72
CA ALA A 14 -8.20 7.62 1.60
C ALA A 14 -7.43 6.34 1.96
N LEU A 15 -6.83 5.66 0.97
CA LEU A 15 -6.01 4.46 1.21
C LEU A 15 -4.76 4.78 2.03
N SER A 16 -4.10 5.91 1.79
CA SER A 16 -2.93 6.36 2.56
C SER A 16 -3.29 6.63 4.02
N LEU A 17 -4.38 7.35 4.27
CA LEU A 17 -4.91 7.60 5.62
C LEU A 17 -5.32 6.30 6.30
N MET A 18 -5.97 5.39 5.58
CA MET A 18 -6.33 4.07 6.10
C MET A 18 -5.06 3.31 6.49
N HIS A 19 -4.07 3.20 5.61
CA HIS A 19 -2.80 2.56 5.93
C HIS A 19 -2.11 3.22 7.14
N TYR A 20 -2.14 4.55 7.26
CA TYR A 20 -1.59 5.25 8.41
C TYR A 20 -2.34 4.92 9.72
N LEU A 21 -3.66 5.09 9.76
CA LEU A 21 -4.48 4.86 10.96
C LEU A 21 -4.40 3.41 11.45
N PHE A 22 -4.31 2.46 10.52
CA PHE A 22 -4.20 1.05 10.82
C PHE A 22 -2.74 0.56 10.92
N GLY A 23 -1.73 1.29 10.44
CA GLY A 23 -0.32 0.87 10.45
C GLY A 23 0.39 1.01 11.81
N PHE A 24 -0.09 1.90 12.69
CA PHE A 24 0.65 2.31 13.90
C PHE A 24 0.41 1.49 15.18
N ARG A 25 -0.36 0.39 15.14
CA ARG A 25 -0.63 -0.39 16.36
C ARG A 25 -0.02 -1.80 16.29
N PRO A 26 1.06 -2.09 17.05
CA PRO A 26 1.56 -3.45 17.23
C PRO A 26 0.61 -4.21 18.16
N VAL A 27 -0.57 -4.62 17.65
CA VAL A 27 -1.48 -5.47 18.41
C VAL A 27 -1.09 -6.91 18.15
N ASN A 28 -0.35 -7.45 19.11
CA ASN A 28 0.36 -8.72 19.06
C ASN A 28 -0.54 -9.99 19.02
N ASN A 29 -1.87 -9.92 18.88
CA ASN A 29 -2.72 -11.12 18.92
C ASN A 29 -3.87 -11.21 17.89
N TYR A 30 -4.17 -10.18 17.09
CA TYR A 30 -5.33 -10.18 16.16
C TYR A 30 -5.00 -9.70 14.73
N LYS A 31 -3.80 -10.02 14.23
CA LYS A 31 -3.36 -9.55 12.90
C LYS A 31 -4.34 -9.91 11.78
N GLY A 32 -4.83 -11.15 11.74
CA GLY A 32 -5.73 -11.61 10.67
C GLY A 32 -7.12 -10.96 10.67
N VAL A 33 -7.73 -10.73 11.83
CA VAL A 33 -9.09 -10.15 11.91
C VAL A 33 -9.13 -8.73 11.36
N LYS A 34 -8.09 -7.94 11.67
CA LYS A 34 -7.95 -6.57 11.20
C LYS A 34 -7.75 -6.51 9.69
N GLU A 35 -6.90 -7.38 9.14
CA GLU A 35 -6.66 -7.47 7.70
C GLU A 35 -7.93 -7.86 6.94
N ILE A 36 -8.71 -8.79 7.51
CA ILE A 36 -10.02 -9.16 6.95
C ILE A 36 -10.94 -7.95 6.91
N PHE A 37 -11.13 -7.26 8.04
CA PHE A 37 -11.99 -6.07 8.10
C PHE A 37 -11.57 -4.98 7.10
N MET A 38 -10.25 -4.76 6.98
CA MET A 38 -9.69 -3.80 6.03
C MET A 38 -9.97 -4.22 4.58
N GLY A 39 -9.83 -5.50 4.27
CA GLY A 39 -10.16 -6.06 2.95
C GLY A 39 -11.65 -5.93 2.60
N PHE A 40 -12.54 -6.16 3.57
CA PHE A 40 -13.98 -5.92 3.39
C PHE A 40 -14.28 -4.45 3.10
N ALA A 41 -13.71 -3.52 3.86
CA ALA A 41 -13.91 -2.09 3.64
C ALA A 41 -13.45 -1.66 2.23
N ILE A 42 -12.27 -2.11 1.80
CA ILE A 42 -11.75 -1.83 0.45
C ILE A 42 -12.61 -2.50 -0.62
N GLY A 43 -13.07 -3.74 -0.39
CA GLY A 43 -13.97 -4.45 -1.30
C GLY A 43 -15.29 -3.72 -1.51
N ILE A 44 -15.90 -3.20 -0.44
CA ILE A 44 -17.12 -2.38 -0.51
C ILE A 44 -16.85 -1.09 -1.31
N ILE A 45 -15.73 -0.42 -1.07
CA ILE A 45 -15.33 0.74 -1.88
C ILE A 45 -15.20 0.35 -3.35
N GLY A 46 -14.57 -0.79 -3.66
CA GLY A 46 -14.45 -1.32 -5.02
C GLY A 46 -15.80 -1.54 -5.71
N ILE A 47 -16.79 -2.05 -4.98
CA ILE A 47 -18.17 -2.20 -5.49
C ILE A 47 -18.80 -0.83 -5.77
N ILE A 48 -18.67 0.13 -4.85
CA ILE A 48 -19.20 1.49 -5.05
C ILE A 48 -18.58 2.14 -6.29
N LEU A 49 -17.27 1.95 -6.52
CA LEU A 49 -16.59 2.42 -7.72
C LEU A 49 -17.09 1.74 -8.99
N MET A 50 -17.42 0.45 -8.94
CA MET A 50 -18.02 -0.26 -10.06
C MET A 50 -19.44 0.22 -10.38
N MET A 51 -20.20 0.69 -9.40
CA MET A 51 -21.53 1.28 -9.62
C MET A 51 -21.46 2.67 -10.27
N SER A 52 -20.39 3.40 -10.03
CA SER A 52 -20.19 4.77 -10.51
C SER A 52 -19.22 4.78 -11.69
N GLU A 53 -19.52 4.06 -12.78
CA GLU A 53 -18.68 4.10 -13.98
C GLU A 53 -18.66 5.53 -14.57
N TRP A 54 -17.54 6.24 -14.37
CA TRP A 54 -17.36 7.61 -14.86
C TRP A 54 -16.75 7.62 -16.26
N THR A 55 -17.57 7.92 -17.26
CA THR A 55 -17.12 8.15 -18.64
C THR A 55 -16.73 9.62 -18.83
N LEU A 56 -15.50 9.89 -19.26
CA LEU A 56 -15.02 11.26 -19.46
C LEU A 56 -15.47 11.86 -20.78
N GLN A 57 -15.47 11.02 -21.81
CA GLN A 57 -15.83 11.28 -23.19
C GLN A 57 -16.29 9.94 -23.81
N PRO A 58 -17.09 9.95 -24.89
CA PRO A 58 -17.41 8.72 -25.63
C PRO A 58 -16.11 8.02 -26.04
N GLY A 59 -15.85 6.84 -25.46
CA GLY A 59 -14.64 6.04 -25.73
C GLY A 59 -13.48 6.20 -24.72
N LEU A 60 -13.53 7.13 -23.76
CA LEU A 60 -12.49 7.28 -22.72
C LEU A 60 -13.10 7.15 -21.31
N VAL A 61 -12.89 5.98 -20.69
CA VAL A 61 -13.40 5.63 -19.35
C VAL A 61 -12.25 5.69 -18.35
N PHE A 62 -12.41 6.45 -17.25
CA PHE A 62 -11.44 6.39 -16.16
C PHE A 62 -11.72 5.16 -15.30
N ASP A 63 -10.77 4.23 -15.25
CA ASP A 63 -10.88 3.02 -14.44
C ASP A 63 -10.19 3.19 -13.08
N SER A 64 -10.94 3.71 -12.10
CA SER A 64 -10.49 3.88 -10.72
C SER A 64 -10.31 2.55 -9.98
N ARG A 65 -10.83 1.43 -10.49
CA ARG A 65 -10.79 0.10 -9.86
C ARG A 65 -9.37 -0.45 -9.87
N THR A 66 -8.67 -0.26 -10.99
CA THR A 66 -7.28 -0.69 -11.15
C THR A 66 -6.34 0.04 -10.19
N ILE A 67 -6.59 1.34 -9.97
CA ILE A 67 -5.83 2.17 -9.03
C ILE A 67 -6.08 1.71 -7.60
N LEU A 68 -7.36 1.52 -7.22
CA LEU A 68 -7.73 1.03 -5.88
C LEU A 68 -7.03 -0.29 -5.56
N LEU A 69 -7.13 -1.29 -6.45
CA LEU A 69 -6.58 -2.62 -6.22
C LEU A 69 -5.05 -2.62 -6.20
N SER A 70 -4.40 -1.96 -7.16
CA SER A 70 -2.94 -1.87 -7.22
C SER A 70 -2.37 -1.16 -5.98
N VAL A 71 -2.96 -0.04 -5.58
CA VAL A 71 -2.48 0.75 -4.45
C VAL A 71 -2.78 0.07 -3.12
N SER A 72 -3.91 -0.65 -3.00
CA SER A 72 -4.18 -1.48 -1.82
C SER A 72 -3.10 -2.56 -1.64
N GLY A 73 -2.68 -3.23 -2.71
CA GLY A 73 -1.64 -4.25 -2.64
C GLY A 73 -0.28 -3.66 -2.29
N LEU A 74 -0.01 -2.45 -2.80
CA LEU A 74 1.23 -1.72 -2.57
C LEU A 74 1.36 -1.21 -1.13
N LEU A 75 0.31 -0.58 -0.59
CA LEU A 75 0.37 0.15 0.68
C LEU A 75 -0.16 -0.66 1.86
N ILE A 76 -1.19 -1.48 1.66
CA ILE A 76 -1.92 -2.12 2.76
C ILE A 76 -1.47 -3.57 2.94
N GLY A 77 -1.34 -4.32 1.83
CA GLY A 77 -0.75 -5.65 1.82
C GLY A 77 -1.62 -6.73 1.17
N PRO A 78 -1.11 -7.97 1.08
CA PRO A 78 -1.69 -9.02 0.26
C PRO A 78 -3.07 -9.49 0.72
N ILE A 79 -3.27 -9.73 2.02
CA ILE A 79 -4.51 -10.31 2.55
C ILE A 79 -5.72 -9.37 2.30
N PRO A 80 -5.67 -8.07 2.67
CA PRO A 80 -6.76 -7.15 2.38
C PRO A 80 -7.05 -7.00 0.87
N THR A 81 -6.00 -7.00 0.03
CA THR A 81 -6.14 -6.87 -1.42
C THR A 81 -6.79 -8.09 -2.05
N ILE A 82 -6.45 -9.32 -1.64
CA ILE A 82 -7.09 -10.53 -2.15
C ILE A 82 -8.59 -10.53 -1.85
N ILE A 83 -8.98 -10.10 -0.65
CA ILE A 83 -10.39 -9.97 -0.27
C ILE A 83 -11.08 -8.92 -1.15
N ALA A 84 -10.46 -7.75 -1.33
CA ALA A 84 -11.01 -6.70 -2.19
C ALA A 84 -11.14 -7.15 -3.66
N MET A 85 -10.16 -7.91 -4.17
CA MET A 85 -10.20 -8.52 -5.50
C MET A 85 -11.35 -9.51 -5.62
N ALA A 86 -11.59 -10.35 -4.62
CA ALA A 86 -12.70 -11.30 -4.62
C ALA A 86 -14.05 -10.57 -4.68
N PHE A 87 -14.25 -9.54 -3.85
CA PHE A 87 -15.47 -8.71 -3.85
C PHE A 87 -15.70 -8.05 -5.20
N SER A 88 -14.65 -7.44 -5.75
CA SER A 88 -14.68 -6.76 -7.04
C SER A 88 -14.98 -7.75 -8.17
N ALA A 89 -14.36 -8.93 -8.18
CA ALA A 89 -14.57 -9.95 -9.20
C ALA A 89 -15.99 -10.54 -9.13
N MET A 90 -16.50 -10.83 -7.93
CA MET A 90 -17.87 -11.33 -7.72
C MET A 90 -18.89 -10.31 -8.23
N TYR A 91 -18.72 -9.03 -7.88
CA TYR A 91 -19.62 -7.98 -8.35
C TYR A 91 -19.54 -7.80 -9.88
N ARG A 92 -18.35 -7.90 -10.46
CA ARG A 92 -18.16 -7.81 -11.92
C ARG A 92 -18.85 -8.95 -12.66
N ILE A 93 -18.79 -10.16 -12.13
CA ILE A 93 -19.49 -11.32 -12.70
C ILE A 93 -21.01 -11.13 -12.55
N TYR A 94 -21.47 -10.62 -11.41
CA TYR A 94 -22.88 -10.36 -11.14
C TYR A 94 -23.50 -9.33 -12.10
N MET A 95 -22.77 -8.26 -12.45
CA MET A 95 -23.28 -7.23 -13.38
C MET A 95 -23.65 -7.80 -14.76
N ALA A 96 -23.08 -8.96 -15.14
CA ALA A 96 -23.25 -9.61 -16.43
C ALA A 96 -22.97 -8.67 -17.65
N GLY A 97 -22.93 -9.22 -18.86
CA GLY A 97 -22.71 -8.45 -20.09
C GLY A 97 -21.32 -8.58 -20.72
N ASP A 98 -21.06 -7.77 -21.73
CA ASP A 98 -19.83 -7.87 -22.52
C ASP A 98 -18.62 -7.33 -21.75
N GLY A 99 -17.51 -8.05 -21.82
CA GLY A 99 -16.26 -7.66 -21.16
C GLY A 99 -16.12 -8.14 -19.71
N ILE A 100 -16.87 -9.14 -19.25
CA ILE A 100 -16.63 -9.82 -17.95
C ILE A 100 -15.21 -10.38 -17.89
N VAL A 101 -14.79 -11.13 -18.91
CA VAL A 101 -13.46 -11.75 -18.96
C VAL A 101 -12.36 -10.68 -18.89
N MET A 102 -12.52 -9.60 -19.65
CA MET A 102 -11.59 -8.47 -19.65
C MET A 102 -11.57 -7.76 -18.28
N GLY A 103 -12.74 -7.52 -17.68
CA GLY A 103 -12.85 -6.90 -16.36
C GLY A 103 -12.20 -7.73 -15.25
N VAL A 104 -12.45 -9.04 -15.22
CA VAL A 104 -11.85 -9.95 -14.25
C VAL A 104 -10.34 -10.06 -14.47
N ALA A 105 -9.87 -10.17 -15.72
CA ALA A 105 -8.44 -10.16 -16.03
C ALA A 105 -7.76 -8.87 -15.53
N THR A 106 -8.44 -7.73 -15.65
CA THR A 106 -7.92 -6.44 -15.19
C THR A 106 -7.85 -6.36 -13.67
N ILE A 107 -8.86 -6.87 -12.96
CA ILE A 107 -8.87 -6.99 -11.48
C ILE A 107 -7.71 -7.87 -11.02
N LEU A 108 -7.52 -9.03 -11.66
CA LEU A 108 -6.45 -9.95 -11.34
C LEU A 108 -5.08 -9.32 -11.56
N THR A 109 -4.82 -8.81 -12.76
CA THR A 109 -3.52 -8.22 -13.13
C THR A 109 -3.16 -6.99 -12.28
N SER A 110 -4.09 -6.07 -12.06
CA SER A 110 -3.84 -4.87 -11.24
C SER A 110 -3.59 -5.23 -9.77
N GLY A 111 -4.41 -6.10 -9.20
CA GLY A 111 -4.25 -6.57 -7.82
C GLY A 111 -2.95 -7.34 -7.61
N THR A 112 -2.61 -8.27 -8.50
CA THR A 112 -1.34 -9.02 -8.41
C THR A 112 -0.12 -8.10 -8.54
N THR A 113 -0.17 -7.12 -9.45
CA THR A 113 0.92 -6.16 -9.63
C THR A 113 1.15 -5.34 -8.36
N GLY A 114 0.07 -4.85 -7.74
CA GLY A 114 0.13 -4.14 -6.47
C GLY A 114 0.78 -4.97 -5.36
N ILE A 115 0.34 -6.22 -5.20
CA ILE A 115 0.86 -7.15 -4.17
C ILE A 115 2.35 -7.44 -4.39
N LEU A 116 2.76 -7.77 -5.62
CA LEU A 116 4.15 -8.08 -5.96
C LEU A 116 5.06 -6.87 -5.70
N TRP A 117 4.60 -5.68 -6.05
CA TRP A 117 5.35 -4.45 -5.79
C TRP A 117 5.45 -4.17 -4.29
N GLY A 118 4.33 -4.22 -3.55
CA GLY A 118 4.32 -3.98 -2.10
C GLY A 118 5.24 -4.93 -1.33
N GLY A 119 5.25 -6.21 -1.70
CA GLY A 119 6.17 -7.21 -1.15
C GLY A 119 7.65 -6.94 -1.47
N SER A 120 7.93 -6.23 -2.57
CA SER A 120 9.30 -5.87 -2.97
C SER A 120 9.77 -4.58 -2.29
N GLN A 121 8.90 -3.57 -2.15
CA GLN A 121 9.20 -2.30 -1.47
C GLN A 121 9.61 -2.51 -0.01
N THR A 122 8.87 -3.36 0.71
CA THR A 122 9.20 -3.66 2.11
C THR A 122 10.58 -4.29 2.28
N LYS A 123 11.03 -5.12 1.33
CA LYS A 123 12.37 -5.71 1.30
C LYS A 123 13.44 -4.68 0.96
N LEU A 124 13.20 -3.82 -0.03
CA LEU A 124 14.14 -2.77 -0.45
C LEU A 124 14.33 -1.73 0.67
N VAL A 125 13.24 -1.26 1.28
CA VAL A 125 13.29 -0.30 2.39
C VAL A 125 13.98 -0.88 3.62
N GLN A 126 13.79 -2.17 3.93
CA GLN A 126 14.53 -2.84 5.01
C GLN A 126 16.03 -2.95 4.70
N LYS A 127 16.39 -3.27 3.46
CA LYS A 127 17.79 -3.33 3.02
C LYS A 127 18.47 -1.97 3.16
N GLU A 128 17.84 -0.90 2.65
CA GLU A 128 18.34 0.48 2.77
C GLU A 128 18.44 0.94 4.22
N LYS A 129 17.43 0.67 5.07
CA LYS A 129 17.51 0.96 6.51
C LYS A 129 18.67 0.23 7.19
N LYS A 130 18.89 -1.05 6.86
CA LYS A 130 19.97 -1.85 7.46
C LYS A 130 21.35 -1.33 7.03
N LEU A 131 21.52 -0.99 5.75
CA LEU A 131 22.72 -0.35 5.23
C LEU A 131 22.95 1.03 5.86
N GLY A 132 21.92 1.85 5.96
CA GLY A 132 21.99 3.17 6.60
C GLY A 132 22.43 3.07 8.07
N VAL A 133 21.87 2.13 8.84
CA VAL A 133 22.29 1.92 10.24
C VAL A 133 23.74 1.44 10.34
N ILE A 134 24.20 0.56 9.45
CA ILE A 134 25.60 0.11 9.42
C ILE A 134 26.56 1.27 9.08
N LEU A 135 26.22 2.08 8.07
CA LEU A 135 26.99 3.25 7.66
C LEU A 135 27.02 4.33 8.75
N TYR A 136 25.88 4.61 9.40
CA TYR A 136 25.81 5.49 10.57
C TYR A 136 26.66 4.93 11.73
N GLY A 137 26.61 3.64 12.01
CA GLY A 137 27.51 3.02 12.99
C GLY A 137 28.98 3.32 12.68
N TYR A 138 29.40 3.06 11.44
CA TYR A 138 30.79 3.24 11.01
C TYR A 138 31.26 4.71 11.06
N ALA A 139 30.41 5.65 10.61
CA ALA A 139 30.74 7.08 10.59
C ALA A 139 30.85 7.70 12.00
N TYR A 140 30.06 7.22 12.97
CA TYR A 140 30.01 7.78 14.32
C TYR A 140 30.91 7.07 15.34
N THR A 141 31.39 5.84 15.05
CA THR A 141 32.37 5.12 15.88
C THR A 141 33.65 5.94 16.19
N PRO A 142 34.28 6.67 15.25
CA PRO A 142 35.48 7.48 15.55
C PRO A 142 35.20 8.73 16.40
N TYR A 143 33.96 9.23 16.44
CA TYR A 143 33.59 10.37 17.27
C TYR A 143 33.46 10.00 18.76
N TYR A 144 32.95 8.80 19.06
CA TYR A 144 32.89 8.31 20.44
C TYR A 144 34.30 8.10 21.02
N GLY A 145 35.25 7.50 20.28
CA GLY A 145 36.61 7.29 20.80
C GLY A 145 37.37 8.57 21.17
N ARG A 146 37.13 9.67 20.47
CA ARG A 146 37.82 10.96 20.71
C ARG A 146 37.22 11.74 21.89
N VAL A 147 35.91 11.64 22.11
CA VAL A 147 35.23 12.29 23.23
C VAL A 147 35.62 11.64 24.57
N TYR A 148 35.78 10.31 24.62
CA TYR A 148 36.23 9.63 25.85
C TYR A 148 37.66 10.03 26.22
N HIS A 149 38.56 10.19 25.24
CA HIS A 149 39.91 10.69 25.48
C HIS A 149 39.97 12.15 25.97
N LEU A 150 38.98 12.98 25.61
CA LEU A 150 38.86 14.37 26.08
C LEU A 150 38.27 14.48 27.50
N PHE A 151 37.47 13.50 27.95
CA PHE A 151 36.87 13.47 29.29
C PHE A 151 37.63 12.62 30.31
N THR A 152 38.45 11.64 29.87
CA THR A 152 39.42 10.95 30.74
C THR A 152 40.81 11.57 30.63
N GLY A 153 40.87 12.90 30.75
CA GLY A 153 42.10 13.61 31.07
C GLY A 153 42.65 13.06 32.38
N ARG A 154 43.51 12.03 32.26
CA ARG A 154 44.43 11.66 33.32
C ARG A 154 45.40 12.82 33.44
N ASP A 155 45.18 13.64 34.47
CA ASP A 155 46.27 14.27 35.20
C ASP A 155 47.27 13.18 35.59
N LYS A 156 48.35 13.07 34.83
CA LYS A 156 49.57 12.39 35.26
C LYS A 156 50.74 13.28 34.84
N ILE A 157 51.15 14.08 35.84
CA ILE A 157 52.53 14.40 36.26
C ILE A 157 53.61 13.96 35.27
#